data_AF-A0A7V0KKM7-F1
#
_entry.id   AF-A0A7V0KKM7-F1
#
_cell.length_a   1.000
_cell.length_b   1.000
_cell.length_c   1.000
_cell.angle_alpha   90.00
_cell.angle_beta   90.00
_cell.angle_gamma   90.00
#
_symmetry.space_group_name_H-M   'P 1'
#
loop_
_entity.id
_entity.type
_entity.pdbx_description
1 polymer ?
#
loop_
_entity_poly.entity_id
_entity_poly.type
_entity_poly.pdbx_seq_one_letter_code
_entity_poly.pdbx_strand_id
1 'polypeptide(L)'
;MVAEHIRTLIELPESPPPLAAARDLCLRLTRQHYENFTLISLLVPRRMRVHIAAVYAFCRTVDDIGDEAPGDRIALLDRFEEELQSAYSGTPRHPVIIALKQTIAEFDLPAEPFLKLIEANRIDQRVHRYANFGELLHYCDHSANPVGRLFLMLYGYRDEELFRLSDNTCTALQLTNFWQDIRRDYEMG
;
A
#
# COMPACT_ATOMS: atom_id res chain seq x y z
N MET A 1 8.42 -14.43 12.49
CA MET A 1 7.24 -14.30 13.36
C MET A 1 6.24 -13.47 12.56
N VAL A 2 5.01 -13.94 12.35
CA VAL A 2 4.02 -13.22 11.51
C VAL A 2 3.71 -11.86 12.13
N ALA A 3 3.76 -10.80 11.31
CA ALA A 3 3.53 -9.43 11.73
C ALA A 3 2.12 -9.23 12.33
N GLU A 4 1.98 -8.25 13.24
CA GLU A 4 0.72 -7.98 13.96
C GLU A 4 -0.47 -7.79 13.00
N HIS A 5 -0.30 -6.98 11.96
CA HIS A 5 -1.37 -6.65 11.01
C HIS A 5 -1.79 -7.87 10.16
N ILE A 6 -0.86 -8.75 9.77
CA ILE A 6 -1.20 -10.01 9.08
C ILE A 6 -1.98 -10.95 9.98
N ARG A 7 -1.59 -11.09 11.26
CA ARG A 7 -2.36 -11.91 12.22
C ARG A 7 -3.79 -11.38 12.38
N THR A 8 -3.97 -10.07 12.46
CA THR A 8 -5.29 -9.44 12.53
C THR A 8 -6.12 -9.67 11.27
N LEU A 9 -5.50 -9.78 10.09
CA LEU A 9 -6.25 -10.11 8.88
C LEU A 9 -6.71 -11.57 8.87
N ILE A 10 -5.89 -12.50 9.37
CA ILE A 10 -6.25 -13.92 9.51
C ILE A 10 -7.40 -14.09 10.51
N GLU A 11 -7.35 -13.37 11.63
CA GLU A 11 -8.35 -13.36 12.69
C GLU A 11 -8.85 -11.93 12.92
N LEU A 12 -9.81 -11.49 12.09
CA LEU A 12 -10.42 -10.16 12.24
C LEU A 12 -11.13 -10.05 13.60
N PRO A 13 -11.01 -8.89 14.28
CA PRO A 13 -11.68 -8.70 15.55
C PRO A 13 -13.21 -8.71 15.36
N GLU A 14 -13.95 -9.15 16.37
CA GLU A 14 -15.42 -9.18 16.31
C GLU A 14 -16.02 -7.78 16.14
N SER A 15 -15.36 -6.77 16.72
CA SER A 15 -15.76 -5.36 16.63
C SER A 15 -14.59 -4.48 16.18
N PRO A 16 -14.86 -3.37 15.47
CA PRO A 16 -13.82 -2.45 15.04
C PRO A 16 -13.04 -1.86 16.23
N PRO A 17 -11.70 -1.95 16.26
CA PRO A 17 -10.91 -1.30 17.30
C PRO A 17 -11.04 0.23 17.26
N PRO A 18 -10.74 0.92 18.38
CA PRO A 18 -10.74 2.37 18.42
C PRO A 18 -9.79 2.99 17.39
N LEU A 19 -10.23 4.07 16.74
CA LEU A 19 -9.45 4.78 15.71
C LEU A 19 -8.05 5.23 16.21
N ALA A 20 -7.92 5.59 17.49
CA ALA A 20 -6.62 5.95 18.07
C ALA A 20 -5.62 4.78 18.00
N ALA A 21 -6.05 3.57 18.36
CA ALA A 21 -5.21 2.37 18.31
C ALA A 21 -4.84 1.99 16.86
N ALA A 22 -5.80 2.13 15.93
CA ALA A 22 -5.59 1.93 14.51
C ALA A 22 -4.52 2.87 13.92
N ARG A 23 -4.59 4.16 14.27
CA ARG A 23 -3.58 5.16 13.86
C ARG A 23 -2.21 4.88 14.45
N ASP A 24 -2.16 4.48 15.73
CA ASP A 24 -0.91 4.13 16.39
C ASP A 24 -0.25 2.91 15.74
N LEU A 25 -1.03 1.90 15.31
CA LEU A 25 -0.51 0.79 14.54
C LEU A 25 0.13 1.28 13.23
N CYS A 26 -0.57 2.12 12.47
CA CYS A 26 -0.03 2.64 11.19
C CYS A 26 1.28 3.41 11.41
N LEU A 27 1.35 4.23 12.46
CA LEU A 27 2.57 4.95 12.82
C LEU A 27 3.72 4.00 13.21
N ARG A 28 3.44 2.89 13.91
CA ARG A 28 4.44 1.88 14.25
C ARG A 28 4.97 1.16 13.01
N LEU A 29 4.08 0.68 12.15
CA LEU A 29 4.45 0.01 10.89
C LEU A 29 5.34 0.90 10.02
N THR A 30 4.97 2.17 9.91
CA THR A 30 5.73 3.15 9.14
C THR A 30 7.13 3.39 9.72
N ARG A 31 7.28 3.42 11.04
CA ARG A 31 8.58 3.62 11.70
C ARG A 31 9.50 2.39 11.63
N GLN A 32 8.94 1.18 11.53
CA GLN A 32 9.71 -0.06 11.55
C GLN A 32 10.32 -0.40 10.18
N HIS A 33 9.60 -0.14 9.09
CA HIS A 33 9.98 -0.62 7.75
C HIS A 33 10.54 0.47 6.83
N TYR A 34 10.40 1.73 7.20
CA TYR A 34 10.81 2.82 6.34
C TYR A 34 12.14 3.40 6.85
N GLU A 35 13.26 2.85 6.36
CA GLU A 35 14.62 3.31 6.74
C GLU A 35 14.82 4.82 6.48
N ASN A 36 14.05 5.38 5.54
CA ASN A 36 14.04 6.81 5.21
C ASN A 36 12.97 7.65 5.96
N PHE A 37 12.29 7.08 6.97
CA PHE A 37 11.17 7.78 7.64
C PHE A 37 11.62 9.04 8.35
N THR A 38 12.86 9.06 8.83
CA THR A 38 13.47 10.23 9.46
C THR A 38 13.50 11.42 8.49
N LEU A 39 13.78 11.19 7.20
CA LEU A 39 13.83 12.24 6.18
C LEU A 39 12.42 12.71 5.78
N ILE A 40 11.48 11.80 5.58
CA ILE A 40 10.10 12.16 5.26
C ILE A 40 9.41 12.86 6.44
N SER A 41 9.62 12.40 7.67
CA SER A 41 9.01 13.01 8.86
C SER A 41 9.52 14.42 9.16
N LEU A 42 10.72 14.79 8.67
CA LEU A 42 11.24 16.15 8.73
C LEU A 42 10.50 17.09 7.76
N LEU A 43 10.18 16.61 6.56
CA LEU A 43 9.53 17.39 5.49
C LEU A 43 7.99 17.40 5.61
N VAL A 44 7.41 16.37 6.23
CA VAL A 44 5.96 16.19 6.35
C VAL A 44 5.40 16.98 7.56
N PRO A 45 4.41 17.88 7.34
CA PRO A 45 3.73 18.58 8.43
C PRO A 45 3.13 17.60 9.45
N ARG A 46 3.19 17.94 10.75
CA ARG A 46 2.74 17.05 11.84
C ARG A 46 1.33 16.47 11.63
N ARG A 47 0.40 17.28 11.11
CA ARG A 47 -0.98 16.85 10.80
C ARG A 47 -1.06 15.77 9.71
N MET A 48 -0.17 15.81 8.72
CA MET A 48 -0.16 14.89 7.57
C MET A 48 0.42 13.52 7.92
N ARG A 49 1.18 13.41 9.01
CA ARG A 49 1.90 12.18 9.37
C ARG A 49 0.97 10.98 9.57
N VAL A 50 -0.22 11.20 10.13
CA VAL A 50 -1.18 10.11 10.35
C VAL A 50 -1.78 9.59 9.04
N HIS A 51 -2.02 10.47 8.07
CA HIS A 51 -2.58 10.12 6.77
C HIS A 51 -1.55 9.41 5.90
N ILE A 52 -0.32 9.93 5.86
CA ILE A 52 0.79 9.28 5.17
C ILE A 52 1.09 7.92 5.81
N ALA A 53 1.07 7.82 7.14
CA ALA A 53 1.25 6.54 7.81
C ALA A 53 0.13 5.54 7.49
N ALA A 54 -1.12 5.99 7.34
CA ALA A 54 -2.23 5.11 6.96
C ALA A 54 -2.07 4.57 5.53
N VAL A 55 -1.72 5.42 4.57
CA VAL A 55 -1.44 5.00 3.18
C VAL A 55 -0.23 4.08 3.11
N TYR A 56 0.84 4.41 3.83
CA TYR A 56 2.02 3.56 3.89
C TYR A 56 1.73 2.20 4.51
N ALA A 57 1.03 2.17 5.65
CA ALA A 57 0.65 0.94 6.32
C ALA A 57 -0.27 0.06 5.46
N PHE A 58 -1.13 0.66 4.62
CA PHE A 58 -1.88 -0.08 3.61
C PHE A 58 -0.95 -0.76 2.62
N CYS A 59 -0.02 -0.02 1.98
CA CYS A 59 0.92 -0.59 1.01
C CYS A 59 1.74 -1.72 1.65
N ARG A 60 2.29 -1.47 2.85
CA ARG A 60 3.07 -2.49 3.58
C ARG A 60 2.24 -3.73 3.92
N THR A 61 0.97 -3.57 4.27
CA THR A 61 0.09 -4.71 4.53
C THR A 61 -0.11 -5.54 3.27
N VAL A 62 -0.30 -4.90 2.10
CA VAL A 62 -0.41 -5.61 0.82
C VAL A 62 0.87 -6.40 0.51
N ASP A 63 2.04 -5.78 0.65
CA ASP A 63 3.33 -6.44 0.43
C ASP A 63 3.52 -7.64 1.38
N ASP A 64 3.26 -7.45 2.69
CA ASP A 64 3.43 -8.49 3.70
C ASP A 64 2.46 -9.66 3.53
N ILE A 65 1.28 -9.44 2.93
CA ILE A 65 0.39 -10.54 2.51
C ILE A 65 1.06 -11.38 1.43
N GLY A 66 1.68 -10.74 0.44
CA GLY A 66 2.36 -11.42 -0.66
C GLY A 66 3.64 -12.13 -0.24
N ASP A 67 4.43 -11.53 0.66
CA ASP A 67 5.78 -12.01 0.98
C ASP A 67 5.79 -12.96 2.19
N GLU A 68 5.11 -12.59 3.26
CA GLU A 68 5.31 -13.18 4.59
C GLU A 68 4.10 -13.96 5.11
N ALA A 69 2.90 -13.73 4.57
CA ALA A 69 1.71 -14.35 5.11
C ALA A 69 1.69 -15.88 4.90
N PRO A 70 1.25 -16.64 5.92
CA PRO A 70 1.05 -18.08 5.82
C PRO A 70 -0.26 -18.41 5.10
N GLY A 71 -0.33 -19.60 4.51
CA GLY A 71 -1.56 -20.12 3.91
C GLY A 71 -1.85 -19.53 2.52
N ASP A 72 -3.13 -19.40 2.21
CA ASP A 72 -3.60 -18.92 0.90
C ASP A 72 -3.55 -17.39 0.83
N ARG A 73 -2.49 -16.87 0.20
CA ARG A 73 -2.22 -15.44 0.06
C ARG A 73 -3.23 -14.74 -0.85
N ILE A 74 -3.77 -15.42 -1.87
CA ILE A 74 -4.82 -14.86 -2.73
C ILE A 74 -6.09 -14.67 -1.93
N ALA A 75 -6.50 -15.67 -1.14
CA ALA A 75 -7.68 -15.53 -0.27
C ALA A 75 -7.50 -14.43 0.80
N LEU A 76 -6.28 -14.21 1.28
CA LEU A 76 -5.98 -13.09 2.19
C LEU A 76 -6.05 -11.73 1.50
N LEU A 77 -5.58 -11.60 0.25
CA LEU A 77 -5.75 -10.38 -0.55
C LEU A 77 -7.22 -10.09 -0.80
N ASP A 78 -8.03 -11.10 -1.13
CA ASP A 78 -9.47 -10.95 -1.35
C ASP A 78 -10.16 -10.44 -0.08
N ARG A 79 -9.84 -11.03 1.08
CA ARG A 79 -10.32 -10.55 2.38
C ARG A 79 -9.88 -9.11 2.67
N PHE A 80 -8.64 -8.75 2.34
CA PHE A 80 -8.15 -7.39 2.55
C PHE A 80 -8.83 -6.38 1.61
N GLU A 81 -9.15 -6.79 0.38
CA GLU A 81 -9.94 -6.01 -0.55
C GLU A 81 -11.38 -5.80 -0.04
N GLU A 82 -12.03 -6.82 0.53
CA GLU A 82 -13.35 -6.69 1.17
C GLU A 82 -13.34 -5.66 2.31
N GLU A 83 -12.28 -5.65 3.12
CA GLU A 83 -12.08 -4.63 4.16
C GLU A 83 -11.91 -3.24 3.53
N LEU A 84 -11.09 -3.10 2.48
CA LEU A 84 -10.95 -1.84 1.73
C LEU A 84 -12.31 -1.35 1.20
N GLN A 85 -13.12 -2.22 0.59
CA GLN A 85 -14.47 -1.86 0.11
C GLN A 85 -15.36 -1.39 1.26
N SER A 86 -15.26 -2.04 2.43
CA SER A 86 -15.96 -1.64 3.65
C SER A 86 -15.52 -0.26 4.14
N ALA A 87 -14.32 0.23 3.80
CA ALA A 87 -13.91 1.61 4.10
C ALA A 87 -14.78 2.64 3.38
N TYR A 88 -15.25 2.33 2.17
CA TYR A 88 -16.05 3.23 1.33
C TYR A 88 -17.56 3.16 1.62
N SER A 89 -18.08 1.98 1.94
CA SER A 89 -19.54 1.76 2.03
C SER A 89 -20.04 1.14 3.34
N GLY A 90 -19.14 0.75 4.24
CA GLY A 90 -19.48 -0.04 5.42
C GLY A 90 -18.61 0.27 6.65
N THR A 91 -18.33 -0.76 7.45
CA THR A 91 -17.56 -0.63 8.68
C THR A 91 -16.42 -1.64 8.67
N PRO A 92 -15.19 -1.22 8.32
CA PRO A 92 -14.04 -2.12 8.35
C PRO A 92 -13.69 -2.50 9.80
N ARG A 93 -13.08 -3.67 9.96
CA ARG A 93 -12.62 -4.22 11.23
C ARG A 93 -11.09 -4.28 11.30
N HIS A 94 -10.41 -4.32 10.15
CA HIS A 94 -8.97 -4.31 10.10
C HIS A 94 -8.40 -2.93 10.52
N PRO A 95 -7.49 -2.84 11.51
CA PRO A 95 -7.05 -1.56 12.06
C PRO A 95 -6.39 -0.64 11.02
N VAL A 96 -5.60 -1.18 10.08
CA VAL A 96 -5.01 -0.36 9.00
C VAL A 96 -6.10 0.27 8.14
N ILE A 97 -7.16 -0.48 7.83
CA ILE A 97 -8.26 0.00 7.00
C ILE A 97 -9.15 0.99 7.78
N ILE A 98 -9.31 0.83 9.09
CA ILE A 98 -10.01 1.80 9.94
C ILE A 98 -9.29 3.16 9.92
N ALA A 99 -7.96 3.18 10.04
CA ALA A 99 -7.18 4.41 9.92
C ALA A 99 -7.24 4.98 8.49
N LEU A 100 -7.18 4.10 7.48
CA LEU A 100 -7.26 4.50 6.09
C LEU A 100 -8.63 5.11 5.74
N LYS A 101 -9.74 4.56 6.25
CA LYS A 101 -11.11 5.06 6.04
C LYS A 101 -11.23 6.53 6.37
N GLN A 102 -10.63 6.97 7.49
CA GLN A 102 -10.62 8.38 7.83
C GLN A 102 -9.86 9.22 6.79
N THR A 103 -8.71 8.73 6.33
CA THR A 103 -7.90 9.43 5.34
C THR A 103 -8.61 9.49 3.99
N ILE A 104 -9.27 8.41 3.57
CA ILE A 104 -10.13 8.36 2.39
C ILE A 104 -11.20 9.44 2.47
N ALA A 105 -11.93 9.52 3.59
CA ALA A 105 -13.01 10.49 3.76
C ALA A 105 -12.50 11.94 3.81
N GLU A 106 -11.35 12.20 4.44
CA GLU A 106 -10.81 13.55 4.60
C GLU A 106 -10.24 14.12 3.30
N PHE A 107 -9.63 13.28 2.47
CA PHE A 107 -8.97 13.69 1.22
C PHE A 107 -9.74 13.29 -0.04
N ASP A 108 -10.93 12.68 0.11
CA ASP A 108 -11.77 12.17 -0.97
C ASP A 108 -10.99 11.24 -1.93
N LEU A 109 -10.22 10.31 -1.35
CA LEU A 109 -9.36 9.41 -2.13
C LEU A 109 -10.20 8.36 -2.87
N PRO A 110 -10.01 8.16 -4.19
CA PRO A 110 -10.71 7.11 -4.92
C PRO A 110 -10.18 5.71 -4.56
N ALA A 111 -11.01 4.68 -4.76
CA ALA A 111 -10.64 3.29 -4.51
C ALA A 111 -9.62 2.74 -5.51
N GLU A 112 -9.64 3.23 -6.75
CA GLU A 112 -8.88 2.68 -7.89
C GLU A 112 -7.36 2.55 -7.62
N PRO A 113 -6.65 3.56 -7.07
CA PRO A 113 -5.24 3.41 -6.73
C PRO A 113 -4.95 2.29 -5.71
N PHE A 114 -5.82 2.12 -4.71
CA PHE A 114 -5.65 1.07 -3.70
C PHE A 114 -5.90 -0.32 -4.29
N LEU A 115 -6.91 -0.45 -5.15
CA LEU A 115 -7.22 -1.71 -5.85
C LEU A 115 -6.09 -2.12 -6.79
N LYS A 116 -5.47 -1.15 -7.49
CA LYS A 116 -4.29 -1.41 -8.33
C LYS A 116 -3.12 -1.99 -7.53
N LEU A 117 -2.88 -1.51 -6.31
CA LEU A 117 -1.82 -2.03 -5.44
C LEU A 117 -2.11 -3.47 -4.99
N ILE A 118 -3.35 -3.79 -4.65
CA ILE A 118 -3.75 -5.17 -4.34
C ILE A 118 -3.56 -6.07 -5.57
N GLU A 119 -3.96 -5.59 -6.75
CA GLU A 119 -3.79 -6.34 -8.00
C GLU A 119 -2.32 -6.55 -8.36
N ALA A 120 -1.45 -5.56 -8.11
CA ALA A 120 -0.01 -5.71 -8.31
C ALA A 120 0.53 -6.93 -7.55
N ASN A 121 0.11 -7.11 -6.28
CA ASN A 121 0.52 -8.27 -5.50
C ASN A 121 -0.05 -9.59 -6.07
N ARG A 122 -1.28 -9.59 -6.59
CA ARG A 122 -1.83 -10.77 -7.31
C ARG A 122 -1.03 -11.10 -8.57
N ILE A 123 -0.55 -10.07 -9.29
CA ILE A 123 0.33 -10.24 -10.46
C ILE A 123 1.65 -10.88 -10.04
N ASP A 124 2.28 -10.41 -8.95
CA ASP A 124 3.57 -10.95 -8.46
C ASP A 124 3.50 -12.44 -8.08
N GLN A 125 2.35 -12.91 -7.60
CA GLN A 125 2.13 -14.33 -7.30
C GLN A 125 1.98 -15.21 -8.55
N ARG A 126 1.82 -14.62 -9.75
CA ARG A 126 1.51 -15.34 -11.00
C ARG A 126 2.56 -15.13 -12.09
N VAL A 127 3.24 -13.98 -12.07
CA VAL A 127 4.14 -13.54 -13.14
C VAL A 127 5.56 -13.45 -12.61
N HIS A 128 6.40 -14.40 -13.04
CA HIS A 128 7.83 -14.44 -12.68
C HIS A 128 8.73 -13.90 -13.79
N ARG A 129 8.17 -13.59 -14.97
CA ARG A 129 8.93 -13.07 -16.11
C ARG A 129 8.04 -12.27 -17.06
N TYR A 130 8.51 -11.09 -17.44
CA TYR A 130 7.88 -10.24 -18.43
C TYR A 130 8.47 -10.52 -19.83
N ALA A 131 7.61 -10.63 -20.85
CA ALA A 131 8.04 -10.94 -22.21
C ALA A 131 8.66 -9.73 -22.92
N ASN A 132 8.25 -8.52 -22.53
CA ASN A 132 8.72 -7.27 -23.11
C ASN A 132 8.64 -6.11 -22.10
N PHE A 133 9.28 -4.99 -22.45
CA PHE A 133 9.32 -3.81 -21.60
C PHE A 133 7.93 -3.19 -21.36
N GLY A 134 7.00 -3.30 -22.32
CA GLY A 134 5.64 -2.81 -22.17
C GLY A 134 4.87 -3.52 -21.06
N GLU A 135 5.04 -4.83 -20.92
CA GLU A 135 4.44 -5.59 -19.81
C GLU A 135 5.05 -5.20 -18.45
N LEU A 136 6.36 -4.94 -18.40
CA LEU A 136 7.02 -4.44 -17.18
C LEU A 136 6.50 -3.05 -16.79
N LEU A 137 6.27 -2.17 -17.78
CA LEU A 137 5.66 -0.86 -17.54
C LEU A 137 4.20 -0.98 -17.08
N HIS A 138 3.45 -1.95 -17.63
CA HIS A 138 2.09 -2.24 -17.17
C HIS A 138 2.06 -2.69 -15.71
N TYR A 139 3.04 -3.51 -15.29
CA TYR A 139 3.20 -3.83 -13.88
C TYR A 139 3.47 -2.59 -13.02
N CYS A 140 4.35 -1.68 -13.46
CA CYS A 140 4.62 -0.41 -12.75
C CYS A 140 3.38 0.50 -12.62
N ASP A 141 2.44 0.44 -13.59
CA ASP A 141 1.13 1.13 -13.50
C ASP A 141 0.28 0.64 -12.32
N HIS A 142 0.53 -0.59 -11.84
CA HIS A 142 -0.15 -1.18 -10.69
C HIS A 142 0.67 -1.06 -9.41
N SER A 143 1.97 -1.41 -9.45
CA SER A 143 2.81 -1.54 -8.26
C SER A 143 3.38 -0.22 -7.74
N ALA A 144 3.56 0.80 -8.60
CA ALA A 144 4.28 2.02 -8.24
C ALA A 144 3.46 3.30 -8.44
N ASN A 145 2.88 3.49 -9.62
CA ASN A 145 2.17 4.73 -9.99
C ASN A 145 1.05 5.12 -9.00
N PRO A 146 0.23 4.17 -8.49
CA PRO A 146 -0.84 4.51 -7.55
C PRO A 146 -0.36 5.21 -6.28
N VAL A 147 0.84 4.87 -5.77
CA VAL A 147 1.41 5.48 -4.57
C VAL A 147 1.65 6.98 -4.78
N GLY A 148 2.24 7.36 -5.92
CA GLY A 148 2.51 8.75 -6.25
C GLY A 148 1.23 9.57 -6.39
N ARG A 149 0.22 9.02 -7.07
CA ARG A 149 -1.10 9.66 -7.21
C ARG A 149 -1.79 9.85 -5.86
N LEU A 150 -1.77 8.84 -4.98
CA LEU A 150 -2.28 8.95 -3.62
C LEU A 150 -1.58 10.06 -2.84
N PHE A 151 -0.25 10.16 -2.95
CA PHE A 151 0.50 11.24 -2.33
C PHE A 151 0.11 12.62 -2.85
N LEU A 152 -0.04 12.80 -4.17
CA LEU A 152 -0.51 14.06 -4.74
C LEU A 152 -1.89 14.46 -4.23
N MET A 153 -2.82 13.51 -4.15
CA MET A 153 -4.17 13.75 -3.63
C MET A 153 -4.18 14.11 -2.14
N LEU A 154 -3.29 13.54 -1.33
CA LEU A 154 -3.11 13.95 0.07
C LEU A 154 -2.67 15.41 0.23
N TYR A 155 -2.03 15.98 -0.80
CA TYR A 155 -1.67 17.41 -0.84
C TYR A 155 -2.68 18.27 -1.62
N GLY A 156 -3.81 17.69 -2.02
CA GLY A 156 -4.90 18.40 -2.70
C GLY A 156 -4.71 18.57 -4.21
N TYR A 157 -3.72 17.90 -4.82
CA TYR A 157 -3.50 17.95 -6.27
C TYR A 157 -4.31 16.86 -6.99
N ARG A 158 -5.06 17.26 -8.02
CA ARG A 158 -5.93 16.39 -8.85
C ARG A 158 -5.81 16.70 -10.34
N ASP A 159 -4.62 17.13 -10.75
CA ASP A 159 -4.32 17.52 -12.12
C ASP A 159 -3.72 16.33 -12.88
N GLU A 160 -4.24 16.05 -14.07
CA GLU A 160 -3.82 14.92 -14.90
C GLU A 160 -2.37 15.04 -15.37
N GLU A 161 -1.86 16.26 -15.60
CA GLU A 161 -0.46 16.46 -15.94
C GLU A 161 0.45 16.16 -14.74
N LEU A 162 0.06 16.59 -13.54
CA LEU A 162 0.78 16.24 -12.31
C LEU A 162 0.76 14.73 -12.05
N PHE A 163 -0.36 14.04 -12.28
CA PHE A 163 -0.41 12.58 -12.21
C PHE A 163 0.53 11.93 -13.21
N ARG A 164 0.53 12.35 -14.47
CA ARG A 164 1.46 11.82 -15.48
C ARG A 164 2.93 12.03 -15.11
N LEU A 165 3.28 13.20 -14.55
CA LEU A 165 4.65 13.47 -14.08
C LEU A 165 5.03 12.63 -12.87
N SER A 166 4.09 12.42 -11.95
CA SER A 166 4.25 11.51 -10.81
C SER A 166 4.48 10.08 -11.28
N ASP A 167 3.67 9.58 -12.22
CA ASP A 167 3.78 8.23 -12.77
C ASP A 167 5.16 7.99 -13.39
N ASN A 168 5.68 8.94 -14.15
CA ASN A 168 7.05 8.84 -14.70
C ASN A 168 8.10 8.68 -13.59
N THR A 169 7.94 9.41 -12.49
CA THR A 169 8.88 9.36 -11.35
C THR A 169 8.76 8.03 -10.60
N CYS A 170 7.53 7.59 -10.32
CA CYS A 170 7.24 6.32 -9.65
C CYS A 170 7.75 5.13 -10.47
N THR A 171 7.46 5.11 -11.78
CA THR A 171 7.97 4.09 -12.70
C THR A 171 9.49 4.08 -12.74
N ALA A 172 10.15 5.26 -12.85
CA ALA A 172 11.61 5.33 -12.87
C ALA A 172 12.24 4.79 -11.57
N LEU A 173 11.64 5.11 -10.41
CA LEU A 173 12.09 4.58 -9.13
C LEU A 173 11.92 3.06 -9.06
N GLN A 174 10.79 2.54 -9.53
CA GLN A 174 10.52 1.10 -9.52
C GLN A 174 11.46 0.33 -10.44
N LEU A 175 11.75 0.83 -11.64
CA LEU A 175 12.76 0.26 -12.52
C LEU A 175 14.15 0.28 -11.87
N THR A 176 14.47 1.35 -11.13
CA THR A 176 15.72 1.43 -10.36
C THR A 176 15.79 0.36 -9.28
N ASN A 177 14.68 0.09 -8.58
CA ASN A 177 14.58 -0.99 -7.60
C ASN A 177 14.86 -2.36 -8.24
N PHE A 178 14.26 -2.65 -9.41
CA PHE A 178 14.56 -3.91 -10.10
C PHE A 178 16.03 -4.03 -10.51
N TRP A 179 16.67 -2.94 -10.93
CA TRP A 179 18.07 -2.97 -11.35
C TRP A 179 19.05 -3.17 -10.20
N GLN A 180 18.77 -2.65 -9.00
CA GLN A 180 19.63 -2.89 -7.83
C GLN A 180 19.44 -4.30 -7.25
N ASP A 181 18.24 -4.88 -7.39
CA ASP A 181 17.84 -6.11 -6.71
C ASP A 181 17.86 -7.36 -7.61
N ILE A 182 18.35 -7.28 -8.86
CA ILE A 182 18.41 -8.40 -9.84
C ILE A 182 18.83 -9.73 -9.21
N ARG A 183 19.90 -9.73 -8.40
CA ARG A 183 20.41 -10.95 -7.77
C ARG A 183 19.44 -11.52 -6.74
N ARG A 184 18.87 -10.66 -5.89
CA ARG A 184 17.91 -11.06 -4.85
C ARG A 184 16.68 -11.66 -5.50
N ASP A 185 16.13 -10.97 -6.49
CA ASP A 185 14.90 -11.39 -7.18
C ASP A 185 15.13 -12.74 -7.89
N TYR A 186 16.27 -12.92 -8.56
CA TYR A 186 16.63 -14.21 -9.17
C TYR A 186 16.74 -15.36 -8.16
N GLU A 187 17.21 -15.09 -6.94
CA GLU A 187 17.31 -16.10 -5.87
C GLU A 187 15.93 -16.47 -5.29
N MET A 188 14.92 -15.61 -5.46
CA MET A 188 13.54 -15.83 -5.00
C MET A 188 12.65 -16.56 -6.02
N GLY A 189 13.05 -16.58 -7.29
CA GLY A 189 12.36 -17.28 -8.40
C GLY A 189 11.59 -16.34 -9.31
#